data_AF-A0A810NUA5-F1
#
_entry.id   AF-A0A810NUA5-F1
#
_cell.length_a   1.000
_cell.length_b   1.000
_cell.length_c   1.000
_cell.angle_alpha   90.00
_cell.angle_beta   90.00
_cell.angle_gamma   90.00
#
_symmetry.space_group_name_H-M   'P 1'
#
loop_
_entity.id
_entity.type
_entity.pdbx_description
1 polymer ?
#
loop_
_entity_poly.entity_id
_entity_poly.type
_entity_poly.pdbx_seq_one_letter_code
_entity_poly.pdbx_strand_id
1 'polypeptide(L)'
;MTLLAGEPARMLALAAALETLGADLHRAAPPPPGRVTGVDPRVADAHSAATRSATVAIGRLADRLLADADLLYLVTARYDRADDQVAAALDMVCPDQPTTSGLYLQPRSCEAPDDSYHPGVRSVIPPASAAHLADDDHCAAESAP
;
A
#
# COMPACT_ATOMS: atom_id res chain seq x y z
N MET A 1 13.97 -2.08 -21.30
CA MET A 1 12.68 -1.91 -20.60
C MET A 1 12.94 -2.17 -19.12
N THR A 2 12.77 -1.16 -18.27
CA THR A 2 13.08 -1.19 -16.83
C THR A 2 11.82 -1.55 -16.06
N LEU A 3 11.70 -2.81 -15.65
CA LEU A 3 10.63 -3.27 -14.77
C LEU A 3 11.05 -3.03 -13.30
N LEU A 4 10.23 -2.24 -12.59
CA LEU A 4 9.91 -2.31 -11.16
C LEU A 4 10.95 -1.92 -10.09
N ALA A 5 12.26 -1.81 -10.37
CA ALA A 5 13.24 -1.37 -9.36
C ALA A 5 13.05 0.08 -8.86
N GLY A 6 12.17 0.86 -9.51
CA GLY A 6 11.86 2.24 -9.14
C GLY A 6 10.58 2.44 -8.32
N GLU A 7 9.75 1.40 -8.15
CA GLU A 7 8.44 1.55 -7.52
C GLU A 7 8.54 1.85 -6.00
N PRO A 8 9.34 1.11 -5.20
CA PRO A 8 9.36 1.29 -3.74
C PRO A 8 9.95 2.62 -3.31
N ALA A 9 11.08 3.01 -3.91
CA ALA A 9 11.73 4.29 -3.62
C ALA A 9 10.82 5.49 -3.97
N ARG A 10 10.04 5.40 -5.06
CA ARG A 10 9.06 6.42 -5.43
C ARG A 10 7.87 6.44 -4.47
N MET A 11 7.39 5.29 -3.99
CA MET A 11 6.33 5.22 -2.99
C MET A 11 6.77 5.84 -1.66
N LEU A 12 8.00 5.60 -1.21
CA LEU A 12 8.56 6.22 -0.01
C LEU A 12 8.73 7.74 -0.15
N ALA A 13 9.21 8.20 -1.31
CA ALA A 13 9.33 9.63 -1.59
C ALA A 13 7.95 10.32 -1.60
N LEU A 14 6.94 9.67 -2.17
CA LEU A 14 5.55 10.16 -2.14
C LEU A 14 4.99 10.19 -0.72
N ALA A 15 5.20 9.14 0.07
CA ALA A 15 4.77 9.09 1.46
C ALA A 15 5.34 10.26 2.27
N ALA A 16 6.65 10.51 2.17
CA ALA A 16 7.32 11.62 2.84
C ALA A 16 6.78 13.00 2.39
N ALA A 17 6.46 13.14 1.10
CA ALA A 17 5.87 14.37 0.58
C ALA A 17 4.46 14.61 1.13
N LEU A 18 3.63 13.57 1.21
CA LEU A 18 2.29 13.64 1.79
C LEU A 18 2.34 13.93 3.30
N GLU A 19 3.27 13.30 4.02
CA GLU A 19 3.50 13.55 5.44
C GLU A 19 3.88 15.01 5.68
N THR A 20 4.83 15.52 4.91
CA THR A 20 5.26 16.92 4.98
C THR A 20 4.10 17.87 4.72
N LEU A 21 3.33 17.63 3.65
CA LEU A 21 2.19 18.46 3.30
C LEU A 21 1.09 18.42 4.38
N GLY A 22 0.77 17.24 4.92
CA GLY A 22 -0.20 17.10 6.00
C GLY A 22 0.25 17.83 7.27
N ALA A 23 1.52 17.70 7.65
CA ALA A 23 2.10 18.39 8.80
C ALA A 23 2.13 19.91 8.61
N ASP A 24 2.43 20.38 7.40
CA ASP A 24 2.42 21.80 7.06
C ASP A 24 1.01 22.38 7.12
N LEU A 25 -0.01 21.65 6.66
CA LEU A 25 -1.41 22.08 6.77
C LEU A 25 -1.89 22.17 8.22
N HIS A 26 -1.46 21.25 9.08
CA HIS A 26 -1.73 21.32 10.52
C HIS A 26 -1.05 22.54 11.16
N ARG A 27 0.19 22.85 10.79
CA ARG A 27 0.90 24.07 11.27
C ARG A 27 0.29 25.35 10.73
N ALA A 28 -0.23 25.33 9.50
CA ALA A 28 -0.87 26.46 8.85
C ALA A 28 -2.35 26.65 9.25
N ALA A 29 -2.88 25.82 10.16
CA ALA A 29 -4.26 25.92 10.59
C ALA A 29 -4.56 27.36 11.08
N PRO A 30 -5.52 28.06 10.45
CA PRO A 30 -5.76 29.45 10.74
C PRO A 30 -6.26 29.62 12.18
N PRO A 31 -5.90 30.74 12.85
CA PRO A 31 -6.43 31.02 14.18
C PRO A 31 -7.96 31.12 14.14
N PRO A 32 -8.65 30.85 15.27
CA PRO A 32 -10.09 30.95 15.33
C PRO A 32 -10.55 32.35 14.91
N PRO A 33 -11.69 32.47 14.19
CA PRO A 33 -12.16 33.76 13.72
C PRO A 33 -12.39 34.71 14.90
N GLY A 34 -11.72 35.87 14.84
CA GLY A 34 -11.94 36.95 15.80
C GLY A 34 -13.33 37.58 15.62
N ARG A 35 -13.79 38.31 16.64
CA ARG A 35 -15.02 39.10 16.51
C ARG A 35 -14.81 40.20 15.45
N VAL A 36 -15.56 40.11 14.35
CA VAL A 36 -15.61 41.15 13.33
C VAL A 36 -16.51 42.28 13.84
N THR A 37 -15.96 43.48 14.01
CA THR A 37 -16.70 44.68 14.46
C THR A 37 -16.92 45.65 13.30
N GLY A 38 -18.02 46.40 13.32
CA GLY A 38 -18.30 47.43 12.30
C GLY A 38 -18.95 46.90 11.02
N VAL A 39 -19.42 45.66 11.03
CA VAL A 39 -20.15 45.02 9.92
C VAL A 39 -21.49 44.52 10.45
N ASP A 40 -22.48 44.33 9.55
CA ASP A 40 -23.77 43.73 9.89
C ASP A 40 -23.56 42.40 10.67
N PRO A 41 -24.23 42.20 11.82
CA PRO A 41 -24.09 40.99 12.63
C PRO A 41 -24.32 39.68 11.86
N ARG A 42 -25.26 39.65 10.91
CA ARG A 42 -25.54 38.46 10.09
C ARG A 42 -24.38 38.13 9.16
N VAL A 43 -23.71 39.15 8.63
CA VAL A 43 -22.52 39.00 7.79
C VAL A 43 -21.35 38.52 8.64
N ALA A 44 -21.17 39.08 9.84
CA ALA A 44 -20.15 38.64 10.79
C ALA A 44 -20.35 37.17 11.23
N ASP A 45 -21.59 36.76 11.47
CA ASP A 45 -21.95 35.38 11.80
C ASP A 45 -21.70 34.43 10.63
N ALA A 46 -22.12 34.80 9.42
CA ALA A 46 -21.90 34.01 8.21
C ALA A 46 -20.40 33.83 7.92
N HIS A 47 -19.61 34.90 8.06
CA HIS A 47 -18.16 34.83 7.94
C HIS A 47 -17.55 33.89 8.98
N SER A 48 -17.94 34.03 10.25
CA SER A 48 -17.44 33.18 11.34
C SER A 48 -17.81 31.71 11.17
N ALA A 49 -19.00 31.42 10.63
CA ALA A 49 -19.42 30.07 10.29
C ALA A 49 -18.60 29.48 9.12
N ALA A 50 -18.40 30.27 8.06
CA ALA A 50 -17.58 29.87 6.92
C ALA A 50 -16.13 29.59 7.32
N THR A 51 -15.51 30.48 8.10
CA THR A 51 -14.12 30.32 8.56
C THR A 51 -13.95 29.08 9.44
N ARG A 52 -14.91 28.80 10.34
CA ARG A 52 -14.89 27.56 11.13
C ARG A 52 -15.02 26.32 10.24
N SER A 53 -15.94 26.34 9.27
CA SER A 53 -16.10 25.23 8.32
C SER A 53 -14.83 24.97 7.51
N ALA A 54 -14.20 26.04 7.00
CA ALA A 54 -12.94 25.95 6.27
C ALA A 54 -11.81 25.38 7.14
N THR A 55 -11.70 25.82 8.40
CA THR A 55 -10.70 25.31 9.34
C THR A 55 -10.86 23.81 9.58
N VAL A 56 -12.10 23.34 9.79
CA VAL A 56 -12.41 21.91 9.94
C VAL A 56 -12.08 21.13 8.67
N ALA A 57 -12.38 21.68 7.50
CA ALA A 57 -12.08 21.03 6.22
C ALA A 57 -10.57 20.89 5.99
N ILE A 58 -9.78 21.92 6.31
CA ILE A 58 -8.31 21.88 6.23
C ILE A 58 -7.74 20.82 7.18
N GLY A 59 -8.21 20.77 8.42
CA GLY A 59 -7.78 19.73 9.38
C GLY A 59 -8.07 18.31 8.87
N ARG A 60 -9.28 18.08 8.35
CA ARG A 60 -9.63 16.77 7.75
C ARG A 60 -8.80 16.41 6.53
N LEU A 61 -8.42 17.40 5.71
CA LEU A 61 -7.53 17.18 4.58
C LEU A 61 -6.13 16.78 5.07
N ALA A 62 -5.59 17.50 6.05
CA ALA A 62 -4.31 17.18 6.66
C ALA A 62 -4.29 15.76 7.23
N ASP A 63 -5.32 15.36 7.99
CA ASP A 63 -5.45 14.01 8.55
C ASP A 63 -5.47 12.92 7.47
N ARG A 64 -6.16 13.17 6.34
CA ARG A 64 -6.20 12.22 5.22
C ARG A 64 -4.84 12.08 4.54
N LEU A 65 -4.12 13.17 4.34
CA LEU A 65 -2.78 13.12 3.75
C LEU A 65 -1.80 12.33 4.62
N LEU A 66 -1.89 12.47 5.94
CA LEU A 66 -1.09 11.67 6.88
C LEU A 66 -1.48 10.18 6.81
N ALA A 67 -2.79 9.87 6.78
CA ALA A 67 -3.25 8.49 6.64
C ALA A 67 -2.80 7.85 5.32
N ASP A 68 -2.82 8.61 4.21
CA ASP A 68 -2.34 8.14 2.90
C ASP A 68 -0.82 7.90 2.93
N ALA A 69 -0.05 8.75 3.62
CA ALA A 69 1.39 8.54 3.84
C ALA A 69 1.66 7.24 4.61
N ASP A 70 0.93 7.00 5.72
CA ASP A 70 1.03 5.78 6.52
C ASP A 70 0.71 4.52 5.69
N LEU A 71 -0.32 4.58 4.85
CA LEU A 71 -0.67 3.49 3.94
C LEU A 71 0.46 3.19 2.95
N LEU A 72 1.09 4.21 2.37
CA LEU A 72 2.22 4.03 1.46
C LEU A 72 3.44 3.41 2.16
N TYR A 73 3.73 3.82 3.40
CA TYR A 73 4.78 3.18 4.21
C TYR A 73 4.48 1.70 4.47
N LEU A 74 3.23 1.37 4.81
CA LEU A 74 2.80 -0.01 5.03
C LEU A 74 2.90 -0.87 3.76
N VAL A 75 2.48 -0.33 2.61
CA VAL A 75 2.57 -1.02 1.32
C VAL A 75 4.04 -1.28 0.95
N THR A 76 4.90 -0.28 1.11
CA THR A 76 6.33 -0.41 0.82
C THR A 76 6.98 -1.47 1.72
N ALA A 77 6.70 -1.47 3.02
CA ALA A 77 7.20 -2.48 3.95
C ALA A 77 6.70 -3.91 3.63
N ARG A 78 5.51 -4.05 3.04
CA ARG A 78 5.00 -5.35 2.55
C ARG A 78 5.72 -5.80 1.29
N TYR A 79 6.00 -4.86 0.38
CA TYR A 79 6.77 -5.13 -0.82
C TYR A 79 8.17 -5.65 -0.47
N ASP A 80 8.88 -4.96 0.43
CA ASP A 80 10.23 -5.35 0.85
C ASP A 80 10.25 -6.77 1.45
N ARG A 81 9.29 -7.11 2.32
CA ARG A 81 9.17 -8.47 2.86
C ARG A 81 8.88 -9.54 1.79
N ALA A 82 8.10 -9.19 0.77
CA ALA A 82 7.82 -10.11 -0.32
C ALA A 82 9.08 -10.35 -1.17
N ASP A 83 9.86 -9.29 -1.42
CA ASP A 83 11.14 -9.37 -2.12
C ASP A 83 12.14 -10.24 -1.35
N ASP A 84 12.25 -10.06 -0.03
CA ASP A 84 13.10 -10.88 0.85
C ASP A 84 12.69 -12.37 0.82
N GLN A 85 11.39 -12.65 0.82
CA GLN A 85 10.87 -14.03 0.75
C GLN A 85 11.18 -14.69 -0.59
N VAL A 86 11.08 -13.94 -1.68
CA VAL A 86 11.43 -14.43 -3.02
C VAL A 86 12.93 -14.68 -3.11
N ALA A 87 13.77 -13.77 -2.60
CA ALA A 87 15.22 -13.96 -2.54
C ALA A 87 15.59 -15.23 -1.75
N ALA A 88 15.02 -15.42 -0.55
CA ALA A 88 15.26 -16.61 0.26
C ALA A 88 14.78 -17.91 -0.42
N ALA A 89 13.65 -17.86 -1.15
CA ALA A 89 13.16 -19.00 -1.91
C ALA A 89 14.10 -19.36 -3.08
N LEU A 90 14.64 -18.36 -3.76
CA LEU A 90 15.61 -18.56 -4.83
C LEU A 90 16.93 -19.12 -4.30
N ASP A 91 17.43 -18.66 -3.16
CA ASP A 91 18.64 -19.20 -2.52
C ASP A 91 18.49 -20.70 -2.18
N MET A 92 17.31 -21.13 -1.74
CA MET A 92 17.03 -22.55 -1.46
C MET A 92 17.02 -23.40 -2.73
N VAL A 93 16.61 -22.85 -3.87
CA VAL A 93 16.50 -23.57 -5.15
C VAL A 93 17.80 -23.52 -5.94
N CYS A 94 18.60 -22.47 -5.78
CA CYS A 94 19.84 -22.21 -6.52
C CYS A 94 21.00 -21.81 -5.58
N PRO A 95 21.48 -22.71 -4.71
CA PRO A 95 22.44 -22.39 -3.65
C PRO A 95 23.83 -21.96 -4.15
N ASP A 96 24.17 -22.27 -5.40
CA ASP A 96 25.50 -21.99 -5.98
C ASP A 96 25.59 -20.63 -6.70
N GLN A 97 24.52 -19.82 -6.69
CA GLN A 97 24.57 -18.46 -7.24
C GLN A 97 24.46 -17.42 -6.12
N PRO A 98 25.46 -16.55 -5.93
CA PRO A 98 25.34 -15.47 -4.97
C PRO A 98 24.27 -14.49 -5.44
N THR A 99 23.15 -14.44 -4.74
CA THR A 99 22.15 -13.37 -4.83
C THR A 99 22.80 -12.10 -4.31
N THR A 100 23.37 -11.31 -5.21
CA THR A 100 23.70 -9.92 -4.91
C THR A 100 22.40 -9.18 -4.64
N SER A 101 22.07 -9.00 -3.35
CA SER A 101 21.06 -8.04 -2.90
C SER A 101 21.32 -6.70 -3.60
N GLY A 102 20.44 -6.34 -4.53
CA GLY A 102 20.53 -5.10 -5.31
C GLY A 102 20.80 -5.24 -6.83
N LEU A 103 21.03 -6.43 -7.36
CA LEU A 103 21.14 -6.66 -8.81
C LEU A 103 20.16 -7.75 -9.25
N TYR A 104 18.99 -7.30 -9.68
CA TYR A 104 17.92 -8.14 -10.21
C TYR A 104 18.41 -9.10 -11.30
N LEU A 105 18.11 -10.38 -11.06
CA LEU A 105 17.87 -11.47 -12.00
C LEU A 105 18.02 -11.09 -13.48
N GLN A 106 19.19 -11.36 -14.06
CA GLN A 106 19.16 -11.89 -15.42
C GLN A 106 18.59 -13.31 -15.32
N PRO A 107 17.63 -13.70 -16.18
CA PRO A 107 17.25 -15.10 -16.32
C PRO A 107 18.40 -15.80 -17.04
N ARG A 108 19.50 -16.05 -16.33
CA ARG A 108 20.45 -17.07 -16.74
C ARG A 108 19.81 -18.36 -16.31
N SER A 109 19.30 -19.05 -17.32
CA SER A 109 18.91 -20.45 -17.28
C SER A 109 19.74 -21.16 -16.21
N CYS A 110 19.06 -21.58 -15.15
CA CYS A 110 19.55 -22.67 -14.35
C CYS A 110 19.65 -23.82 -15.35
N GLU A 111 20.84 -24.07 -15.88
CA GLU A 111 21.07 -25.24 -16.71
C GLU A 111 20.68 -26.42 -15.82
N ALA A 112 19.53 -27.01 -16.14
CA ALA A 112 19.12 -28.26 -15.55
C ALA A 112 20.32 -29.21 -15.71
N PRO A 113 20.76 -29.90 -14.65
CA PRO A 113 21.75 -30.94 -14.85
C PRO A 113 21.16 -31.90 -15.89
N ASP A 114 21.92 -32.08 -16.98
CA ASP A 114 21.63 -33.04 -18.02
C ASP A 114 21.19 -34.35 -17.36
N ASP A 115 19.93 -34.72 -17.51
CA ASP A 115 19.54 -36.12 -17.47
C ASP A 115 18.12 -36.34 -18.00
N SER A 116 18.08 -36.99 -19.16
CA SER A 116 17.28 -38.20 -19.33
C SER A 116 15.82 -38.11 -18.86
N TYR A 117 14.96 -37.67 -19.78
CA TYR A 117 13.50 -37.66 -19.66
C TYR A 117 12.94 -39.00 -19.13
N HIS A 118 12.51 -39.03 -17.85
CA HIS A 118 11.67 -40.10 -17.30
C HIS A 118 10.30 -39.52 -16.90
N PRO A 119 9.20 -39.91 -17.58
CA PRO A 119 7.88 -39.40 -17.27
C PRO A 119 7.32 -40.19 -16.08
N GLY A 120 7.40 -39.65 -14.86
CA GLY A 120 6.91 -40.39 -13.72
C GLY A 120 7.11 -39.80 -12.33
N VAL A 121 7.13 -38.47 -12.15
CA VAL A 121 7.08 -37.89 -10.79
C VAL A 121 6.10 -36.73 -10.75
N ARG A 122 5.05 -36.91 -9.96
CA ARG A 122 4.04 -35.91 -9.65
C ARG A 122 4.71 -34.68 -9.03
N SER A 123 4.47 -33.53 -9.65
CA SER A 123 4.75 -32.19 -9.13
C SER A 123 4.20 -32.06 -7.70
N VAL A 124 5.10 -31.95 -6.72
CA VAL A 124 4.76 -31.55 -5.35
C VAL A 124 5.08 -30.06 -5.24
N ILE A 125 4.27 -29.25 -5.92
CA ILE A 125 4.12 -27.84 -5.55
C ILE A 125 3.07 -27.83 -4.44
N PRO A 126 3.36 -27.36 -3.21
CA PRO A 126 2.32 -27.18 -2.23
C PRO A 126 1.38 -26.06 -2.72
N PRO A 127 0.04 -26.27 -2.75
CA PRO A 127 -0.88 -25.21 -3.13
C PRO A 127 -0.88 -24.14 -2.04
N ALA A 128 -0.28 -22.98 -2.34
CA ALA A 128 -0.60 -21.77 -1.63
C ALA A 128 -2.04 -21.36 -2.00
N SER A 129 -2.95 -21.57 -1.05
CA SER A 129 -4.15 -20.76 -0.86
C SER A 129 -5.28 -20.89 -1.90
N ALA A 130 -6.01 -22.02 -1.88
CA ALA A 130 -7.37 -22.10 -2.42
C ALA A 130 -8.42 -21.66 -1.36
N ALA A 131 -8.24 -20.48 -0.76
CA ALA A 131 -9.19 -19.94 0.21
C ALA A 131 -9.22 -18.42 0.16
N HIS A 132 -9.97 -17.86 -0.79
CA HIS A 132 -11.02 -16.88 -0.52
C HIS A 132 -11.84 -16.53 -1.78
N LEU A 133 -13.15 -16.32 -1.54
CA LEU A 133 -14.22 -15.79 -2.40
C LEU A 133 -15.06 -16.75 -3.25
N ALA A 134 -16.15 -17.23 -2.65
CA ALA A 134 -17.52 -17.23 -3.18
C ALA A 134 -18.46 -17.64 -2.02
N ASP A 135 -19.10 -16.70 -1.33
CA ASP A 135 -20.44 -16.15 -1.60
C ASP A 135 -21.60 -17.15 -1.42
N ASP A 136 -22.53 -16.69 -0.58
CA ASP A 136 -23.95 -17.01 -0.44
C ASP A 136 -24.43 -18.31 0.25
N ASP A 137 -24.75 -18.13 1.53
CA ASP A 137 -25.78 -18.83 2.30
C ASP A 137 -27.13 -18.86 1.54
N HIS A 138 -27.50 -20.00 0.96
CA HIS A 138 -28.93 -20.39 0.84
C HIS A 138 -29.12 -21.89 0.58
N CYS A 139 -29.15 -22.68 1.65
CA CYS A 139 -29.84 -23.97 1.62
C CYS A 139 -31.29 -23.75 2.07
N ALA A 140 -32.18 -23.54 1.10
CA ALA A 140 -33.59 -23.83 1.28
C ALA A 140 -33.77 -25.34 1.45
N ALA A 141 -34.22 -25.74 2.63
CA ALA A 141 -34.71 -27.09 2.88
C ALA A 141 -36.06 -27.26 2.19
N GLU A 142 -36.12 -28.09 1.15
CA GLU A 142 -37.37 -28.71 0.72
C GLU A 142 -37.43 -30.17 1.17
N SER A 143 -38.37 -30.36 2.09
CA SER A 143 -38.95 -31.56 2.66
C SER A 143 -39.23 -32.70 1.67
N ALA A 144 -39.06 -33.92 2.15
CA ALA A 144 -39.89 -35.05 1.72
C ALA A 144 -40.44 -35.75 2.97
N PRO A 145 -41.76 -35.91 3.12
CA PRO A 145 -42.34 -37.08 3.77
C PRO A 145 -42.30 -38.30 2.83
#